data_AF-A0A9X4CJ76-F1
#
_entry.id   AF-A0A9X4CJ76-F1
#
_cell.length_a   1.000
_cell.length_b   1.000
_cell.length_c   1.000
_cell.angle_alpha   90.00
_cell.angle_beta   90.00
_cell.angle_gamma   90.00
#
_symmetry.space_group_name_H-M   'P 1'
#
loop_
_entity.id
_entity.type
_entity.pdbx_description
1 polymer ?
#
loop_
_entity_poly.entity_id
_entity_poly.type
_entity_poly.pdbx_seq_one_letter_code
_entity_poly.pdbx_strand_id
1 'polypeptide(L)'
;MRARKLIPTARDLAEAFNFATRVFYKRVPATGVWFEIRDRMVRTAEGQFYLIEDHPIKLGGHEVARPYSLASVFAWLQDSPQQIERTVVKGG
;
A
#
# COMPACT_ATOMS: atom_id res chain seq x y z
N MET A 1 22.74 11.30 19.15
CA MET A 1 22.13 10.02 18.72
C MET A 1 20.96 10.33 17.80
N ARG A 2 21.03 9.98 16.50
CA ARG A 2 19.84 10.00 15.64
C ARG A 2 19.03 8.74 15.97
N ALA A 3 17.86 8.91 16.58
CA ALA A 3 16.91 7.81 16.75
C ALA A 3 16.66 7.20 15.36
N ARG A 4 16.88 5.89 15.21
CA ARG A 4 16.40 5.17 14.02
C ARG A 4 14.89 5.41 13.99
N LYS A 5 14.38 6.15 13.00
CA LYS A 5 12.94 6.22 12.75
C LYS A 5 12.50 4.78 12.49
N LEU A 6 11.77 4.19 13.43
CA LEU A 6 11.08 2.93 13.21
C LEU A 6 10.16 3.12 12.00
N ILE A 7 10.24 2.21 11.05
CA ILE A 7 9.31 2.17 9.94
C ILE A 7 7.95 1.82 10.55
N PRO A 8 6.89 2.63 10.35
CA PRO A 8 5.56 2.35 10.88
C PRO A 8 5.07 0.99 10.37
N THR A 9 4.34 0.26 11.19
CA THR A 9 3.61 -0.93 10.75
C THR A 9 2.31 -0.53 10.04
N ALA A 10 1.68 -1.48 9.34
CA ALA A 10 0.35 -1.23 8.76
C ALA A 10 -0.70 -0.84 9.83
N ARG A 11 -0.56 -1.38 11.06
CA ARG A 11 -1.40 -1.02 12.20
C ARG A 11 -1.20 0.44 12.63
N ASP A 12 0.04 0.92 12.64
CA ASP A 12 0.35 2.32 12.98
C ASP A 12 -0.20 3.31 11.95
N LEU A 13 -0.46 2.83 10.73
CA LEU A 13 -1.01 3.61 9.62
C LEU A 13 -2.53 3.45 9.47
N ALA A 14 -3.23 2.83 10.42
CA ALA A 14 -4.67 2.57 10.32
C ALA A 14 -5.51 3.84 10.16
N GLU A 15 -5.05 4.96 10.71
CA GLU A 15 -5.72 6.28 10.61
C GLU A 15 -5.27 7.11 9.40
N ALA A 16 -4.29 6.62 8.63
CA ALA A 16 -3.79 7.33 7.46
C ALA A 16 -4.84 7.36 6.33
N PHE A 17 -4.88 8.46 5.57
CA PHE A 17 -5.81 8.61 4.47
C PHE A 17 -5.41 7.73 3.28
N ASN A 18 -6.22 6.71 2.98
CA ASN A 18 -6.09 5.89 1.78
C ASN A 18 -6.67 6.63 0.56
N PHE A 19 -5.79 7.05 -0.35
CA PHE A 19 -6.20 7.79 -1.55
C PHE A 19 -6.15 6.94 -2.83
N ALA A 20 -5.50 5.78 -2.81
CA ALA A 20 -5.43 4.89 -3.96
C ALA A 20 -5.19 3.44 -3.53
N THR A 21 -5.89 2.50 -4.17
CA THR A 21 -5.74 1.05 -3.96
C THR A 21 -5.41 0.37 -5.28
N ARG A 22 -4.38 -0.47 -5.31
CA ARG A 22 -4.03 -1.31 -6.47
C ARG A 22 -4.48 -2.73 -6.23
N VAL A 23 -5.33 -3.25 -7.11
CA VAL A 23 -5.86 -4.62 -7.05
C VAL A 23 -5.27 -5.45 -8.19
N PHE A 24 -4.60 -6.55 -7.86
CA PHE A 24 -4.03 -7.46 -8.86
C PHE A 24 -3.99 -8.90 -8.37
N TYR A 25 -3.97 -9.84 -9.30
CA TYR A 25 -3.89 -11.27 -8.97
C TYR A 25 -2.44 -11.75 -9.08
N LYS A 26 -1.99 -12.48 -8.06
CA LYS A 26 -0.68 -13.15 -8.06
C LYS A 26 -0.86 -14.64 -7.87
N ARG A 27 -0.21 -15.42 -8.72
CA ARG A 27 -0.12 -16.87 -8.57
C ARG A 27 1.01 -17.21 -7.59
N VAL A 28 0.72 -18.04 -6.61
CA VAL A 28 1.73 -18.57 -5.69
C VAL A 28 2.38 -19.78 -6.34
N PRO A 29 3.69 -19.78 -6.62
CA PRO A 29 4.33 -20.88 -7.33
C PRO A 29 4.19 -22.23 -6.60
N ALA A 30 4.30 -22.23 -5.27
CA ALA A 30 4.29 -23.45 -4.46
C ALA A 30 2.94 -24.18 -4.45
N THR A 31 1.82 -23.44 -4.48
CA THR A 31 0.47 -24.02 -4.40
C THR A 31 -0.27 -23.95 -5.73
N GLY A 32 0.21 -23.16 -6.68
CA GLY A 32 -0.45 -22.87 -7.95
C GLY A 32 -1.70 -21.99 -7.84
N VAL A 33 -2.10 -21.62 -6.61
CA VAL A 33 -3.33 -20.85 -6.32
C VAL A 33 -3.13 -19.38 -6.66
N TRP A 34 -4.17 -18.78 -7.23
CA TRP A 34 -4.26 -17.34 -7.47
C TRP A 34 -4.86 -16.63 -6.26
N PHE A 35 -4.24 -15.52 -5.88
CA PHE A 35 -4.75 -14.65 -4.82
C PHE A 35 -4.89 -13.24 -5.35
N GLU A 36 -5.98 -12.59 -4.95
CA GLU A 36 -6.11 -11.15 -5.07
C GLU A 36 -5.22 -10.48 -4.03
N ILE A 37 -4.45 -9.49 -4.46
CA ILE A 37 -3.62 -8.63 -3.61
C ILE A 37 -4.16 -7.21 -3.72
N ARG A 38 -4.28 -6.53 -2.58
CA ARG A 38 -4.78 -5.16 -2.47
C ARG A 38 -3.76 -4.24 -1.81
N ASP A 39 -2.86 -3.68 -2.60
CA ASP A 39 -1.92 -2.69 -2.10
C ASP A 39 -2.62 -1.36 -1.87
N ARG A 40 -2.32 -0.66 -0.78
CA ARG A 40 -2.94 0.63 -0.42
C ARG A 40 -1.88 1.72 -0.32
N MET A 41 -2.06 2.80 -1.07
CA MET A 41 -1.25 4.00 -0.93
C MET A 41 -1.94 4.96 0.05
N VAL A 42 -1.24 5.25 1.14
CA VAL A 42 -1.76 6.07 2.24
C VAL A 42 -0.92 7.33 2.45
N ARG A 43 -1.56 8.39 2.95
CA ARG A 43 -0.92 9.62 3.39
C ARG A 43 -1.21 9.85 4.87
N THR A 44 -0.17 10.02 5.68
CA THR A 44 -0.31 10.34 7.11
C THR A 44 -0.75 11.79 7.31
N ALA A 45 -1.19 12.15 8.52
CA ALA A 45 -1.56 13.52 8.87
C ALA A 45 -0.38 14.51 8.69
N GLU A 46 0.86 14.05 8.91
CA GLU A 46 2.10 14.79 8.69
C GLU A 46 2.49 14.90 7.21
N GLY A 47 1.68 14.33 6.32
CA GLY A 47 1.86 14.38 4.88
C GLY A 47 2.89 13.39 4.33
N GLN A 48 3.31 12.39 5.11
CA GLN A 48 4.20 11.33 4.64
C GLN A 48 3.42 10.28 3.86
N PHE A 49 4.06 9.64 2.88
CA PHE A 49 3.44 8.61 2.04
C PHE A 49 3.99 7.23 2.37
N TYR A 50 3.09 6.25 2.41
CA TYR A 50 3.44 4.85 2.59
C TYR A 50 2.62 3.96 1.65
N LEU A 51 3.25 2.92 1.12
CA LEU A 51 2.55 1.80 0.49
C LEU A 51 2.39 0.69 1.52
N ILE A 52 1.15 0.30 1.78
CA ILE A 52 0.83 -0.91 2.52
C ILE A 52 0.65 -2.02 1.49
N GLU A 53 1.62 -2.93 1.42
CA GLU A 53 1.56 -4.13 0.59
C GLU A 53 0.76 -5.20 1.31
N ASP A 54 -0.28 -5.71 0.66
CA ASP A 54 -1.03 -6.84 1.18
C ASP A 54 -0.25 -8.13 0.88
N HIS A 55 -0.05 -8.93 1.91
CA HIS A 55 0.50 -10.28 1.77
C HIS A 55 -0.58 -11.26 2.21
N PRO A 56 -1.02 -12.19 1.34
CA PRO A 56 -2.15 -13.06 1.64
C PRO A 56 -1.95 -13.78 2.97
N ILE A 57 -2.77 -13.41 3.97
CA ILE A 57 -2.71 -13.92 5.34
C ILE A 57 -2.82 -15.45 5.38
N LYS A 58 -3.56 -16.03 4.40
CA LYS A 58 -3.70 -17.49 4.20
C LYS A 58 -2.38 -18.22 3.92
N LEU A 59 -1.29 -17.50 3.65
CA LEU A 59 0.06 -18.03 3.43
C LEU A 59 1.03 -17.64 4.57
N GLY A 60 0.52 -17.16 5.71
CA GLY A 60 1.33 -16.58 6.78
C GLY A 60 1.88 -15.20 6.43
N GLY A 61 1.29 -14.51 5.45
CA GLY A 61 1.64 -13.14 5.09
C GLY A 61 1.17 -12.13 6.14
N HIS A 62 1.89 -11.03 6.26
CA HIS A 62 1.52 -9.85 7.05
C HIS A 62 1.59 -8.62 6.17
N GLU A 63 0.71 -7.65 6.39
CA GLU A 63 0.79 -6.36 5.70
C GLU A 63 2.12 -5.68 6.02
N VAL A 64 2.81 -5.19 4.98
CA VAL A 64 4.09 -4.50 5.11
C VAL A 64 3.93 -3.07 4.64
N ALA A 65 4.30 -2.11 5.50
CA ALA A 65 4.33 -0.71 5.14
C ALA A 65 5.71 -0.28 4.66
N ARG A 66 5.78 0.37 3.50
CA ARG A 66 7.02 0.90 2.91
C ARG A 66 6.92 2.40 2.71
N PRO A 67 7.94 3.20 3.09
CA PRO A 67 7.93 4.63 2.87
C PRO A 67 8.05 4.94 1.36
N TYR A 68 7.28 5.93 0.91
CA TYR A 68 7.29 6.42 -0.47
C TYR A 68 7.62 7.91 -0.51
N SER A 69 8.41 8.30 -1.52
CA SER A 69 8.55 9.72 -1.89
C SER A 69 7.37 10.14 -2.77
N LEU A 70 7.12 11.45 -2.90
CA LEU A 70 6.08 11.96 -3.82
C LEU A 70 6.33 11.51 -5.27
N ALA A 71 7.59 11.51 -5.73
CA ALA A 71 7.94 11.02 -7.06
C ALA A 71 7.63 9.52 -7.21
N SER A 72 7.91 8.72 -6.17
CA SER A 72 7.57 7.29 -6.14
C SER A 72 6.06 7.05 -6.14
N VAL A 73 5.27 7.92 -5.50
CA VAL A 73 3.80 7.87 -5.59
C VAL A 73 3.34 8.07 -7.02
N PHE A 74 3.85 9.09 -7.72
CA PHE A 74 3.48 9.33 -9.12
C PHE A 74 3.87 8.18 -10.03
N ALA A 75 5.08 7.63 -9.87
CA ALA A 75 5.52 6.46 -10.63
C ALA A 75 4.60 5.26 -10.38
N TRP A 76 4.27 4.97 -9.12
CA TRP A 76 3.36 3.88 -8.76
C TRP A 76 1.96 4.07 -9.36
N LEU A 77 1.45 5.30 -9.40
CA LEU A 77 0.17 5.63 -10.03
C LEU A 77 0.17 5.47 -11.57
N GLN A 78 1.35 5.39 -12.20
CA GLN A 78 1.53 5.26 -13.64
C GLN A 78 1.82 3.84 -14.12
N ASP A 79 2.39 2.96 -13.28
CA ASP A 79 2.80 1.61 -13.68
C ASP A 79 1.64 0.76 -14.24
N SER A 80 0.48 0.77 -13.57
CA SER A 80 -0.69 -0.02 -13.95
C SER A 80 -2.00 0.73 -13.62
N PRO A 81 -2.34 1.81 -14.32
CA PRO A 81 -3.46 2.68 -13.96
C PRO A 81 -4.81 1.95 -13.98
N GLN A 82 -4.95 0.88 -14.77
CA GLN A 82 -6.16 0.06 -14.86
C GLN A 82 -6.39 -0.79 -13.60
N GLN A 83 -5.34 -1.03 -12.82
CA GLN A 83 -5.40 -1.78 -11.56
C GLN A 83 -5.63 -0.85 -10.35
N ILE A 84 -5.61 0.47 -10.55
CA ILE A 84 -5.63 1.45 -9.48
C ILE A 84 -7.01 2.11 -9.37
N GLU A 85 -7.69 1.82 -8.28
CA GLU A 85 -8.88 2.54 -7.84
C GLU A 85 -8.46 3.74 -6.99
N ARG A 86 -8.97 4.93 -7.33
CA ARG A 86 -8.64 6.17 -6.63
C ARG A 86 -9.84 6.62 -5.80
N THR A 87 -9.59 7.01 -4.55
CA THR A 87 -10.61 7.59 -3.70
C THR A 87 -10.95 8.98 -4.23
N VAL A 88 -12.13 9.14 -4.83
CA VAL A 88 -12.63 10.45 -5.21
C VAL A 88 -13.11 11.14 -3.95
N VAL A 89 -12.36 12.14 -3.48
CA VAL A 89 -12.88 13.06 -2.47
C VAL A 89 -13.91 13.92 -3.18
N LYS A 90 -15.20 13.65 -2.96
CA LYS A 90 -16.25 14.61 -3.33
C LYS A 90 -15.99 15.87 -2.51
N GLY A 91 -15.54 16.93 -3.17
CA GLY A 91 -15.42 18.24 -2.56
C GLY A 91 -16.79 18.68 -2.04
N GLY A 92 -16.83 19.20 -0.81
CA GLY A 92 -17.96 19.95 -0.27
C GLY A 92 -18.02 21.36 -0.83
#